data_AF-A0A832WJZ3-F1
#
_entry.id   AF-A0A832WJZ3-F1
#
_cell.length_a   1.000
_cell.length_b   1.000
_cell.length_c   1.000
_cell.angle_alpha   90.00
_cell.angle_beta   90.00
_cell.angle_gamma   90.00
#
_symmetry.space_group_name_H-M   'P 1'
#
loop_
_entity.id
_entity.type
_entity.pdbx_description
1 polymer ?
#
loop_
_entity_poly.entity_id
_entity_poly.type
_entity_poly.pdbx_seq_one_letter_code
_entity_poly.pdbx_strand_id
1 'polypeptide(L)' 'MVVIRRNPENVLKELKRHYDLVMKIPSSEYLRNPDFIVVDPRSGKKVKISFVTLDDGEFAGVVYDDTS' A
#
# COMPACT_ATOMS: atom_id res chain seq x y z
N MET A 1 10.24 5.86 3.02
CA MET A 1 9.89 4.68 2.20
C MET A 1 10.61 3.45 2.73
N VAL A 2 9.86 2.43 3.12
CA VAL A 2 10.36 1.14 3.65
C VAL A 2 10.08 0.04 2.64
N VAL A 3 11.04 -0.88 2.45
CA VAL A 3 10.88 -2.04 1.56
C VAL A 3 10.65 -3.30 2.38
N ILE A 4 9.55 -4.01 2.08
CA ILE A 4 9.15 -5.24 2.77
C ILE A 4 9.24 -6.41 1.79
N ARG A 5 9.98 -7.45 2.12
CA ARG A 5 10.06 -8.68 1.30
C ARG A 5 9.05 -9.71 1.78
N ARG A 6 7.86 -9.72 1.19
CA ARG A 6 6.75 -10.62 1.57
C ARG A 6 5.77 -10.78 0.40
N ASN A 7 4.93 -11.82 0.43
CA ASN A 7 3.83 -11.95 -0.53
C ASN A 7 2.87 -10.74 -0.38
N PRO A 8 2.69 -9.91 -1.43
CA PRO A 8 1.85 -8.71 -1.36
C PRO A 8 0.37 -9.00 -1.07
N GLU A 9 -0.17 -10.11 -1.56
CA GLU A 9 -1.57 -10.48 -1.32
C GLU A 9 -1.84 -10.73 0.16
N ASN A 10 -0.90 -11.37 0.85
CA ASN A 10 -1.00 -11.58 2.30
C ASN A 10 -0.94 -10.26 3.06
N VAL A 11 -0.07 -9.33 2.66
CA VAL A 11 0.01 -8.00 3.28
C VAL A 11 -1.28 -7.22 3.06
N LEU A 12 -1.81 -7.19 1.83
CA LEU A 12 -3.07 -6.51 1.54
C LEU A 12 -4.25 -7.13 2.29
N LYS A 13 -4.27 -8.45 2.46
CA LYS A 13 -5.28 -9.15 3.27
C LYS A 13 -5.20 -8.77 4.75
N GLU A 14 -4.00 -8.62 5.30
CA GLU A 14 -3.80 -8.13 6.66
C GLU A 14 -4.27 -6.68 6.79
N LEU A 15 -3.93 -5.80 5.85
CA LEU A 15 -4.38 -4.40 5.86
C LEU A 15 -5.91 -4.29 5.83
N LYS A 16 -6.57 -5.05 4.95
CA LYS A 16 -8.04 -5.10 4.85
C LYS A 16 -8.74 -5.64 6.10
N ARG A 17 -8.01 -6.30 7.02
CA ARG A 17 -8.54 -6.75 8.30
C ARG A 17 -8.41 -5.70 9.41
N HIS A 18 -7.45 -4.79 9.29
CA HIS A 18 -7.14 -3.80 10.33
C HIS A 18 -7.66 -2.40 9.99
N TYR A 19 -7.88 -2.11 8.71
CA TYR A 19 -8.33 -0.80 8.23
C TYR A 19 -9.62 -0.95 7.43
N ASP A 20 -10.57 -0.08 7.72
CA ASP A 20 -11.90 -0.11 7.09
C ASP A 20 -11.87 0.29 5.61
N LEU A 21 -10.96 1.20 5.25
CA LEU A 21 -10.79 1.68 3.88
C LEU A 21 -9.42 1.31 3.31
N VAL A 22 -9.40 0.32 2.41
CA VAL A 22 -8.21 -0.08 1.66
C VAL A 22 -8.56 -0.13 0.17
N MET A 23 -8.08 0.84 -0.60
CA MET A 23 -8.46 1.01 -2.01
C MET A 23 -7.26 0.84 -2.95
N LYS A 24 -7.51 0.14 -4.06
CA LYS A 24 -6.59 0.14 -5.17
C LYS A 24 -6.84 1.37 -6.03
N ILE A 25 -5.86 2.25 -6.15
CA ILE A 25 -5.97 3.46 -6.99
C ILE A 25 -4.76 3.50 -7.94
N PRO A 26 -4.93 3.07 -9.19
CA PRO A 26 -3.87 3.09 -10.19
C PRO A 26 -3.30 4.50 -10.36
N SER A 27 -1.97 4.62 -10.41
CA SER A 27 -1.28 5.90 -10.64
C SER A 27 -1.66 7.03 -9.67
N SER A 28 -2.10 6.69 -8.45
CA SER A 28 -2.45 7.68 -7.43
C SER A 28 -1.28 8.59 -7.07
N GLU A 29 -1.55 9.89 -6.87
CA GLU A 29 -0.52 10.85 -6.42
C GLU A 29 0.05 10.50 -5.04
N TYR A 30 -0.77 9.90 -4.17
CA TYR A 30 -0.32 9.38 -2.87
C TYR A 30 0.80 8.34 -3.00
N LEU A 31 0.84 7.61 -4.12
CA LEU A 31 1.83 6.56 -4.38
C LEU A 31 3.09 7.07 -5.10
N ARG A 32 3.23 8.38 -5.32
CA ARG A 32 4.48 8.97 -5.82
C ARG A 32 5.61 8.79 -4.80
N ASN A 33 5.32 8.94 -3.52
CA ASN A 33 6.24 8.75 -2.40
C ASN A 33 5.65 7.75 -1.39
N PRO A 34 5.67 6.44 -1.68
CA PRO A 34 4.96 5.48 -0.87
C PRO A 34 5.62 5.26 0.49
N ASP A 35 4.80 5.01 1.52
CA ASP A 35 5.27 4.58 2.84
C ASP A 35 5.98 3.23 2.75
N PHE A 36 5.36 2.28 2.02
CA PHE A 36 5.87 0.94 1.87
C PHE A 36 5.91 0.50 0.40
N ILE A 37 6.94 -0.27 0.06
CA ILE A 37 6.99 -1.10 -1.15
C ILE A 37 7.08 -2.55 -0.70
N VAL A 38 6.05 -3.33 -0.98
CA VAL A 38 6.04 -4.77 -0.73
C VAL A 38 6.51 -5.49 -1.99
N VAL A 39 7.56 -6.29 -1.87
CA VAL A 39 8.17 -7.04 -2.96
C VAL A 39 7.98 -8.52 -2.69
N ASP A 40 7.33 -9.22 -3.62
CA ASP A 40 7.27 -10.68 -3.59
C ASP A 40 8.68 -11.25 -3.90
N PRO A 41 9.33 -11.96 -2.96
CA PRO A 41 10.64 -12.53 -3.21
C PRO A 41 10.65 -13.64 -4.27
N ARG A 42 9.49 -14.22 -4.62
CA ARG A 42 9.39 -15.31 -5.61
C ARG A 42 9.18 -14.79 -7.03
N SER A 43 8.24 -13.87 -7.21
CA SER A 43 7.87 -13.35 -8.53
C SER A 43 8.53 -12.01 -8.88
N GLY A 44 9.09 -11.30 -7.89
CA GLY A 44 9.57 -9.94 -8.04
C GLY A 44 8.46 -8.89 -8.15
N LYS A 45 7.17 -9.29 -8.12
CA LYS A 45 6.02 -8.39 -8.14
C LYS A 45 6.12 -7.38 -7.01
N LYS A 46 5.81 -6.11 -7.31
CA LYS A 46 5.87 -5.01 -6.35
C LYS A 46 4.51 -4.36 -6.18
N VAL A 47 4.19 -4.03 -4.94
CA VAL A 47 3.00 -3.25 -4.58
C VAL A 47 3.44 -2.04 -3.77
N LYS A 48 3.05 -0.86 -4.22
CA LYS A 48 3.23 0.39 -3.47
C LYS A 48 2.03 0.59 -2.57
N ILE A 49 2.27 1.03 -1.34
CA ILE A 49 1.23 1.25 -0.33
C ILE A 49 1.49 2.60 0.34
N SER A 50 0.42 3.36 0.57
CA SER A 50 0.46 4.61 1.34
C SER A 50 -0.72 4.74 2.28
N PHE A 51 -0.46 5.32 3.44
CA PHE A 51 -1.44 5.67 4.45
C PHE A 51 -1.78 7.14 4.26
N VAL A 52 -3.02 7.41 3.90
CA VAL A 52 -3.51 8.75 3.62
C VAL A 52 -4.12 9.31 4.90
N THR A 53 -3.69 10.50 5.29
CA THR A 53 -4.32 11.31 6.34
C THR A 53 -4.94 12.55 5.72
N LEU A 54 -6.00 13.05 6.34
CA LEU A 54 -6.58 14.35 6.02
C LEU A 54 -5.70 15.48 6.57
N ASP A 55 -6.01 16.72 6.19
CA ASP A 55 -5.24 17.91 6.57
C ASP A 55 -5.24 18.17 8.09
N ASP A 56 -6.25 17.67 8.81
CA ASP A 56 -6.35 17.71 10.27
C ASP A 56 -5.58 16.57 10.97
N GLY A 57 -4.93 15.70 10.19
CA GLY A 57 -4.18 14.54 10.68
C GLY A 57 -5.02 13.29 10.91
N GLU A 58 -6.33 13.33 10.65
CA GLU A 58 -7.19 12.14 10.76
C GLU A 58 -6.83 11.11 9.68
N PHE A 59 -6.85 9.83 10.03
CA PHE A 59 -6.59 8.76 9.08
C PHE A 59 -7.74 8.59 8.10
N ALA A 60 -7.47 8.78 6.80
CA ALA A 60 -8.47 8.66 5.74
C ALA A 60 -8.57 7.23 5.18
N GLY A 61 -7.44 6.52 5.06
CA GLY A 61 -7.42 5.17 4.49
C GLY A 61 -6.08 4.73 3.94
N VAL A 62 -6.04 3.50 3.44
CA VAL A 62 -4.86 2.94 2.76
C VAL A 62 -5.10 2.92 1.26
N VAL A 63 -4.14 3.44 0.50
CA VAL A 63 -4.11 3.38 -0.96
C VAL A 63 -2.99 2.45 -1.40
N TYR A 64 -3.26 1.62 -2.39
CA TYR A 64 -2.23 0.77 -2.99
C TYR A 64 -2.34 0.69 -4.51
N ASP A 65 -1.22 0.33 -5.15
CA ASP A 65 -1.18 -0.01 -6.57
C ASP A 65 -0.12 -1.08 -6.84
N ASP A 66 -0.43 -1.93 -7.80
CA ASP A 66 0.50 -2.94 -8.30
C ASP A 66 1.38 -2.26 -9.34
N THR A 67 2.69 -2.21 -9.11
CA THR A 67 3.62 -1.82 -10.18
C THR A 67 4.04 -3.09 -10.90
N SER A 68 3.42 -3.35 -12.04
CA SER A 68 3.90 -4.32 -13.03
C SER A 68 5.26 -3.91 -13.57
#